data_AF-A0A925UZ50-F1
#
_entry.id   AF-A0A925UZ50-F1
#
_cell.length_a   1.000
_cell.length_b   1.000
_cell.length_c   1.000
_cell.angle_alpha   90.00
_cell.angle_beta   90.00
_cell.angle_gamma   90.00
#
_symmetry.space_group_name_H-M   'P 1'
#
loop_
_entity.id
_entity.type
_entity.pdbx_description
1 polymer ?
#
loop_
_entity_poly.entity_id
_entity_poly.type
_entity_poly.pdbx_seq_one_letter_code
_entity_poly.pdbx_strand_id
1 'polypeptide(L)'
;TSPSLDAVPWKKQPFALSWDRSLGENHLWAPHVVQKGDTYYMFYSAGSLESNFHYRIHLATSKDLKTWTRHKDNPLFQDFFDARDPMVLLVDGVYYMYYTANLDKEKNHHVVNVRTSKNLLGWSPAKVAFTHEAKGTFGGPTESPFVVRHGDHFYLFIGPDGDYRTTKVYRSANPIHWESKPIYSFPSHAAEVLQDKDGNWYASNSGWDLDGVYLAPLTWDRAK
;
A
#
# COMPACT_ATOMS: atom_id res chain seq x y z
N THR A 1 4.57 -19.31 4.95
CA THR A 1 6.00 -19.21 5.26
C THR A 1 6.78 -19.98 4.23
N SER A 2 7.93 -19.46 3.85
CA SER A 2 8.88 -20.09 2.93
C SER A 2 10.30 -19.63 3.31
N PRO A 3 11.35 -20.44 3.10
CA PRO A 3 12.73 -20.01 3.35
C PRO A 3 13.25 -18.96 2.34
N SER A 4 12.61 -18.82 1.19
CA SER A 4 12.90 -17.79 0.17
C SER A 4 11.64 -17.48 -0.64
N LEU A 5 11.69 -16.47 -1.50
CA LEU A 5 10.54 -16.07 -2.32
C LEU A 5 10.16 -17.12 -3.37
N ASP A 6 11.18 -17.76 -3.95
CA ASP A 6 11.09 -18.75 -5.02
C ASP A 6 10.97 -20.21 -4.52
N ALA A 7 11.16 -20.45 -3.22
CA ALA A 7 10.98 -21.77 -2.64
C ALA A 7 9.49 -22.14 -2.59
N VAL A 8 9.05 -22.93 -3.57
CA VAL A 8 7.69 -23.47 -3.67
C VAL A 8 7.65 -24.95 -3.25
N PRO A 9 6.56 -25.41 -2.60
CA PRO A 9 5.37 -24.65 -2.22
C PRO A 9 5.57 -23.87 -0.91
N TRP A 10 4.92 -22.71 -0.81
CA TRP A 10 4.82 -21.97 0.44
C TRP A 10 3.89 -22.70 1.42
N LYS A 11 4.28 -22.75 2.71
CA LYS A 11 3.42 -23.31 3.77
C LYS A 11 2.38 -22.29 4.21
N LYS A 12 1.10 -22.55 3.91
CA LYS A 12 -0.03 -21.73 4.40
C LYS A 12 -0.03 -21.65 5.93
N GLN A 13 -0.27 -20.46 6.47
CA GLN A 13 -0.44 -20.21 7.90
C GLN A 13 -1.91 -19.83 8.18
N PRO A 14 -2.35 -19.86 9.45
CA PRO A 14 -3.63 -19.26 9.84
C PRO A 14 -3.71 -17.79 9.42
N PHE A 15 -4.93 -17.24 9.36
CA PHE A 15 -5.11 -15.82 9.13
C PHE A 15 -4.39 -15.01 10.20
N ALA A 16 -3.62 -14.00 9.78
CA ALA A 16 -2.95 -13.06 10.67
C ALA A 16 -3.96 -12.24 11.48
N LEU A 17 -5.04 -11.81 10.83
CA LEU A 17 -6.14 -11.06 11.42
C LEU A 17 -7.43 -11.38 10.66
N SER A 18 -8.55 -11.48 11.39
CA SER A 18 -9.91 -11.56 10.82
C SER A 18 -10.68 -10.31 11.23
N TRP A 19 -11.55 -9.80 10.36
CA TRP A 19 -12.42 -8.66 10.70
C TRP A 19 -13.29 -8.96 11.93
N ASP A 20 -13.61 -7.92 12.70
CA ASP A 20 -14.42 -8.03 13.90
C ASP A 20 -15.65 -7.11 13.83
N ARG A 21 -16.83 -7.72 13.68
CA ARG A 21 -18.11 -7.01 13.63
C ARG A 21 -18.37 -6.16 14.87
N SER A 22 -17.92 -6.62 16.04
CA SER A 22 -18.13 -5.91 17.31
C SER A 22 -17.35 -4.60 17.39
N LEU A 23 -16.29 -4.48 16.58
CA LEU A 23 -15.49 -3.26 16.41
C LEU A 23 -16.00 -2.38 15.26
N GLY A 24 -17.17 -2.71 14.69
CA GLY A 24 -17.73 -2.00 13.54
C GLY A 24 -17.00 -2.27 12.22
N GLU A 25 -16.10 -3.25 12.16
CA GLU A 25 -15.43 -3.66 10.93
C GLU A 25 -16.38 -4.52 10.07
N ASN A 26 -16.21 -4.51 8.74
CA ASN A 26 -16.92 -5.44 7.83
C ASN A 26 -16.00 -6.25 6.90
N HIS A 27 -14.81 -5.74 6.61
CA HIS A 27 -13.76 -6.43 5.87
C HIS A 27 -12.40 -5.78 6.17
N LEU A 28 -11.30 -6.49 5.90
CA LEU A 28 -9.93 -6.02 6.00
C LEU A 28 -9.24 -6.15 4.65
N TRP A 29 -8.60 -5.11 4.16
CA TRP A 29 -7.91 -5.08 2.87
C TRP A 29 -6.49 -4.52 2.93
N ALA A 30 -5.69 -4.95 1.95
CA ALA A 30 -4.37 -4.41 1.60
C ALA A 30 -3.47 -4.10 2.80
N PRO A 31 -3.09 -5.12 3.61
CA PRO A 31 -2.18 -4.90 4.72
C PRO A 31 -0.74 -4.68 4.23
N HIS A 32 -0.01 -3.78 4.89
CA HIS A 32 1.43 -3.61 4.71
C HIS A 32 2.15 -3.67 6.05
N VAL A 33 3.21 -4.47 6.12
CA VAL A 33 3.93 -4.76 7.36
C VAL A 33 5.34 -4.18 7.31
N VAL A 34 5.68 -3.38 8.32
CA VAL A 34 7.04 -2.88 8.54
C VAL A 34 7.56 -3.30 9.91
N GLN A 35 8.86 -3.58 10.00
CA GLN A 35 9.51 -3.91 11.27
C GLN A 35 10.24 -2.68 11.82
N LYS A 36 10.12 -2.45 13.14
CA LYS A 36 10.92 -1.47 13.88
C LYS A 36 11.34 -2.08 15.21
N GLY A 37 12.64 -2.32 15.36
CA GLY A 37 13.18 -3.07 16.50
C GLY A 37 12.64 -4.51 16.50
N ASP A 38 12.10 -4.94 17.64
CA ASP A 38 11.53 -6.28 17.85
C ASP A 38 10.03 -6.38 17.49
N THR A 39 9.45 -5.31 16.91
CA THR A 39 8.01 -5.20 16.68
C THR A 39 7.70 -5.03 15.21
N TYR A 40 6.72 -5.80 14.73
CA TYR A 40 6.10 -5.66 13.42
C TYR A 40 4.84 -4.82 13.54
N TYR A 41 4.66 -3.89 12.61
CA TYR A 41 3.53 -2.97 12.52
C TYR A 41 2.82 -3.25 11.20
N MET A 42 1.59 -3.76 11.27
CA MET A 42 0.70 -3.96 10.13
C MET A 42 -0.26 -2.79 10.04
N PHE A 43 -0.11 -1.99 8.99
CA PHE A 43 -1.11 -1.01 8.59
C PHE A 43 -2.07 -1.68 7.62
N TYR A 44 -3.37 -1.50 7.80
CA TYR A 44 -4.36 -2.17 6.96
C TYR A 44 -5.60 -1.29 6.81
N SER A 45 -6.34 -1.53 5.73
CA SER A 45 -7.62 -0.89 5.48
C SER A 45 -8.72 -1.69 6.16
N ALA A 46 -9.58 -1.03 6.94
CA ALA A 46 -10.80 -1.63 7.48
C ALA A 46 -12.01 -0.86 6.96
N GLY A 47 -12.97 -1.58 6.38
CA GLY A 47 -14.27 -1.00 6.09
C GLY A 47 -15.11 -0.87 7.35
N SER A 48 -15.94 0.18 7.42
CA SER A 48 -16.69 0.51 8.63
C SER A 48 -18.21 0.44 8.42
N LEU A 49 -18.89 -0.36 9.24
CA LEU A 49 -20.35 -0.46 9.30
C LEU A 49 -21.03 0.87 9.68
N GLU A 50 -20.31 1.77 10.34
CA GLU A 50 -20.83 3.04 10.86
C GLU A 50 -20.73 4.21 9.88
N SER A 51 -19.92 4.07 8.82
CA SER A 51 -19.62 5.16 7.89
C SER A 51 -19.93 4.80 6.44
N ASN A 52 -21.09 4.15 6.21
CA ASN A 52 -21.50 3.70 4.87
C ASN A 52 -20.38 2.90 4.15
N PHE A 53 -19.63 2.11 4.92
CA PHE A 53 -18.51 1.30 4.43
C PHE A 53 -17.30 2.08 3.91
N HIS A 54 -17.13 3.34 4.32
CA HIS A 54 -15.89 4.08 4.07
C HIS A 54 -14.69 3.36 4.70
N TYR A 55 -13.55 3.46 4.03
CA TYR A 55 -12.31 2.80 4.42
C TYR A 55 -11.51 3.65 5.39
N ARG A 56 -11.00 3.00 6.44
CA ARG A 56 -10.17 3.62 7.47
C ARG A 56 -8.84 2.90 7.56
N ILE A 57 -7.76 3.65 7.85
CA ILE A 57 -6.45 3.05 8.10
C ILE A 57 -6.34 2.67 9.57
N HIS A 58 -6.07 1.40 9.83
CA HIS A 58 -5.91 0.80 11.14
C HIS A 58 -4.47 0.30 11.31
N LEU A 59 -4.11 0.00 12.57
CA LEU A 59 -2.84 -0.60 12.96
C LEU A 59 -3.07 -1.86 13.79
N ALA A 60 -2.29 -2.89 13.52
CA ALA A 60 -2.07 -4.02 14.43
C ALA A 60 -0.56 -4.24 14.60
N THR A 61 -0.16 -4.79 15.76
CA THR A 61 1.25 -5.08 16.05
C THR A 61 1.46 -6.54 16.39
N SER A 62 2.67 -7.04 16.13
CA SER A 62 3.09 -8.40 16.43
C SER A 62 4.56 -8.45 16.81
N LYS A 63 4.95 -9.44 17.62
CA LYS A 63 6.37 -9.76 17.90
C LYS A 63 6.88 -10.93 17.06
N ASP A 64 6.00 -11.70 16.44
CA ASP A 64 6.32 -12.99 15.82
C ASP A 64 5.70 -13.23 14.43
N LEU A 65 5.02 -12.22 13.88
CA LEU A 65 4.25 -12.25 12.62
C LEU A 65 3.05 -13.21 12.62
N LYS A 66 2.71 -13.83 13.77
CA LYS A 66 1.64 -14.82 13.90
C LYS A 66 0.51 -14.31 14.78
N THR A 67 0.84 -13.75 15.93
CA THR A 67 -0.13 -13.19 16.87
C THR A 67 -0.16 -11.68 16.71
N TRP A 68 -1.33 -11.15 16.38
CA TRP A 68 -1.53 -9.74 16.09
C TRP A 68 -2.48 -9.10 17.10
N THR A 69 -2.10 -7.93 17.61
CA THR A 69 -2.91 -7.12 18.54
C THR A 69 -3.27 -5.81 17.86
N ARG A 70 -4.58 -5.56 17.67
CA ARG A 70 -5.09 -4.28 17.16
C ARG A 70 -4.69 -3.14 18.09
N HIS A 71 -4.36 -1.99 17.51
CA HIS A 71 -4.09 -0.79 18.28
C HIS A 71 -5.39 -0.26 18.91
N LYS A 72 -5.31 0.17 20.17
CA LYS A 72 -6.47 0.67 20.93
C LYS A 72 -7.09 1.94 20.34
N ASP A 73 -6.28 2.75 19.66
CA ASP A 73 -6.70 4.02 19.07
C ASP A 73 -7.08 3.84 17.59
N ASN A 74 -7.45 2.63 17.16
CA ASN A 74 -8.00 2.40 15.83
C ASN A 74 -9.42 3.00 15.72
N PRO A 75 -9.80 3.57 14.56
CA PRO A 75 -8.98 3.83 13.36
C PRO A 75 -7.89 4.88 13.64
N LEU A 76 -6.71 4.75 13.01
CA LEU A 76 -5.68 5.79 13.10
C LEU A 76 -6.15 7.08 12.42
N PHE A 77 -6.77 6.96 11.25
CA PHE A 77 -7.40 8.07 10.54
C PHE A 77 -8.35 7.58 9.44
N GLN A 78 -9.17 8.52 8.97
CA GLN A 78 -10.02 8.42 7.78
C GLN A 78 -9.92 9.76 7.04
N ASP A 79 -9.92 9.74 5.71
CA ASP A 79 -10.01 10.96 4.89
C ASP A 79 -11.47 11.13 4.38
N PHE A 80 -11.70 12.02 3.40
CA PHE A 80 -13.05 12.38 2.94
C PHE A 80 -13.89 11.18 2.50
N PHE A 81 -13.40 10.41 1.53
CA PHE A 81 -14.08 9.22 1.02
C PHE A 81 -13.21 7.98 1.24
N ASP A 82 -12.14 7.80 0.45
CA ASP A 82 -11.19 6.70 0.63
C ASP A 82 -9.98 7.12 1.48
N ALA A 83 -9.59 6.24 2.40
CA ALA A 83 -8.24 6.13 2.94
C ALA A 83 -7.90 4.64 3.05
N ARG A 84 -7.29 4.08 2.01
CA ARG A 84 -7.03 2.63 1.90
C ARG A 84 -5.72 2.33 1.19
N ASP A 85 -5.36 1.05 1.19
CA ASP A 85 -4.16 0.51 0.59
C ASP A 85 -2.88 1.16 1.14
N PRO A 86 -2.67 1.15 2.48
CA PRO A 86 -1.50 1.78 3.08
C PRO A 86 -0.22 1.04 2.68
N MET A 87 0.80 1.79 2.25
CA MET A 87 2.17 1.31 2.08
C MET A 87 3.12 2.23 2.84
N VAL A 88 4.07 1.68 3.59
CA VAL A 88 4.98 2.46 4.44
C VAL A 88 6.42 2.29 3.99
N LEU A 89 7.03 3.39 3.56
CA LEU A 89 8.45 3.46 3.19
C LEU A 89 9.26 4.20 4.26
N LEU A 90 10.42 3.67 4.64
CA LEU A 90 11.39 4.37 5.49
C LEU A 90 12.47 5.02 4.61
N VAL A 91 12.60 6.34 4.68
CA VAL A 91 13.64 7.12 3.98
C VAL A 91 14.28 8.07 4.98
N ASP A 92 15.61 7.99 5.13
CA ASP A 92 16.41 8.92 5.94
C ASP A 92 15.84 9.17 7.36
N GLY A 93 15.35 8.10 8.00
CA GLY A 93 14.78 8.14 9.36
C GLY A 93 13.38 8.77 9.44
N VAL A 94 12.65 8.86 8.33
CA VAL A 94 11.24 9.26 8.25
C VAL A 94 10.44 8.15 7.59
N TYR A 95 9.33 7.77 8.21
CA TYR A 95 8.34 6.88 7.61
C TYR A 95 7.36 7.68 6.78
N TYR A 96 7.09 7.24 5.57
CA TYR A 96 6.12 7.79 4.63
C TYR A 96 5.04 6.75 4.39
N MET A 97 3.81 7.03 4.80
CA MET A 97 2.66 6.20 4.49
C MET A 97 1.96 6.76 3.26
N TYR A 98 2.05 6.04 2.15
CA TYR A 98 1.26 6.28 0.94
C TYR A 98 -0.04 5.50 1.03
N TYR A 99 -1.12 6.08 0.52
CA TYR A 99 -2.43 5.43 0.48
C TYR A 99 -3.30 6.09 -0.59
N THR A 100 -4.22 5.33 -1.16
CA THR A 100 -5.19 5.87 -2.12
C THR A 100 -6.29 6.62 -1.38
N ALA A 101 -6.70 7.75 -1.95
CA ALA A 101 -7.74 8.62 -1.42
C ALA A 101 -8.44 9.39 -2.55
N ASN A 102 -9.44 10.19 -2.17
CA ASN A 102 -10.10 11.15 -3.05
C ASN A 102 -9.94 12.56 -2.47
N LEU A 103 -9.84 13.56 -3.36
CA LEU A 103 -10.08 14.95 -2.96
C LEU A 103 -11.54 15.13 -2.53
N ASP A 104 -11.83 16.27 -1.90
CA ASP A 104 -13.18 16.65 -1.46
C ASP A 104 -14.26 16.53 -2.56
N LYS A 105 -15.53 16.67 -2.13
CA LYS A 105 -16.71 16.58 -2.99
C LYS A 105 -16.68 17.53 -4.20
N GLU A 106 -15.95 18.64 -4.12
CA GLU A 106 -15.91 19.64 -5.20
C GLU A 106 -14.91 19.22 -6.29
N LYS A 107 -13.76 18.67 -5.89
CA LYS A 107 -12.67 18.31 -6.81
C LYS A 107 -12.79 16.88 -7.32
N ASN A 108 -13.17 15.93 -6.46
CA ASN A 108 -13.36 14.50 -6.74
C ASN A 108 -12.24 13.81 -7.54
N HIS A 109 -11.00 14.28 -7.48
CA HIS A 109 -9.90 13.58 -8.13
C HIS A 109 -9.45 12.38 -7.28
N HIS A 110 -9.06 11.29 -7.95
CA HIS A 110 -8.32 10.21 -7.32
C HIS A 110 -6.88 10.67 -7.03
N VAL A 111 -6.41 10.41 -5.82
CA VAL A 111 -5.08 10.85 -5.38
C VAL A 111 -4.35 9.73 -4.66
N VAL A 112 -3.02 9.81 -4.70
CA VAL A 112 -2.19 9.17 -3.67
C VAL A 112 -1.87 10.24 -2.64
N ASN A 113 -2.35 10.04 -1.42
CA ASN A 113 -1.96 10.85 -0.27
C ASN A 113 -0.71 10.25 0.38
N VAL A 114 0.05 11.12 1.05
CA VAL A 114 1.18 10.73 1.89
C VAL A 114 1.09 11.39 3.26
N ARG A 115 1.36 10.62 4.31
CA ARG A 115 1.56 11.10 5.68
C ARG A 115 2.95 10.70 6.16
N THR A 116 3.56 11.51 7.02
CA THR A 116 4.90 11.22 7.58
C THR A 116 4.85 10.92 9.06
N SER A 117 5.75 10.06 9.53
CA SER A 117 5.93 9.73 10.94
C SER A 117 7.41 9.54 11.29
N LYS A 118 7.76 9.80 12.54
CA LYS A 118 9.07 9.43 13.13
C LYS A 118 9.01 8.13 13.94
N ASN A 119 7.82 7.62 14.24
CA ASN A 119 7.66 6.54 15.22
C ASN A 119 6.62 5.48 14.85
N LEU A 120 5.96 5.57 13.68
CA LEU A 120 4.89 4.69 13.19
C LEU A 120 3.53 4.83 13.90
N LEU A 121 3.43 5.73 14.89
CA LEU A 121 2.22 5.91 15.70
C LEU A 121 1.58 7.29 15.48
N GLY A 122 2.40 8.35 15.52
CA GLY A 122 1.97 9.71 15.24
C GLY A 122 2.19 10.06 13.78
N TRP A 123 1.13 10.43 13.07
CA TRP A 123 1.16 10.76 11.65
C TRP A 123 0.86 12.24 11.42
N SER A 124 1.56 12.86 10.47
CA SER A 124 1.26 14.22 10.02
C SER A 124 -0.15 14.31 9.41
N PRO A 125 -0.68 15.54 9.19
CA PRO A 125 -1.75 15.75 8.22
C PRO A 125 -1.39 15.17 6.85
N ALA A 126 -2.42 14.79 6.09
CA ALA A 126 -2.27 14.30 4.72
C ALA A 126 -1.71 15.37 3.80
N LYS A 127 -0.87 14.95 2.85
CA LYS A 127 -0.45 15.75 1.70
C LYS A 127 -0.75 14.97 0.43
N VAL A 128 -1.22 15.65 -0.61
CA VAL A 128 -1.41 15.05 -1.94
C VAL A 128 -0.03 14.86 -2.57
N ALA A 129 0.37 13.61 -2.82
CA ALA A 129 1.63 13.29 -3.48
C ALA A 129 1.46 13.17 -4.99
N PHE A 130 0.32 12.63 -5.44
CA PHE A 130 -0.03 12.41 -6.83
C PHE A 130 -1.53 12.70 -7.03
N THR A 131 -1.87 13.31 -8.16
CA THR A 131 -3.25 13.54 -8.59
C THR A 131 -3.48 12.92 -9.95
N HIS A 132 -4.46 12.04 -10.06
CA HIS A 132 -4.86 11.45 -11.33
C HIS A 132 -5.83 12.38 -12.09
N GLU A 133 -5.82 12.32 -13.43
CA GLU A 133 -6.72 13.12 -14.28
C GLU A 133 -8.19 12.71 -14.15
N ALA A 134 -8.44 11.41 -13.98
CA ALA A 134 -9.77 10.86 -13.72
C ALA A 134 -10.36 11.36 -12.39
N LYS A 135 -11.69 11.46 -12.37
CA LYS A 135 -12.47 11.88 -11.22
C LYS A 135 -13.48 10.79 -10.83
N GLY A 136 -13.77 10.71 -9.54
CA GLY A 136 -14.69 9.73 -8.98
C GLY A 136 -14.60 9.69 -7.46
N THR A 137 -15.48 8.90 -6.85
CA THR A 137 -15.64 8.80 -5.39
C THR A 137 -15.78 7.36 -4.92
N PHE A 138 -15.12 6.39 -5.56
CA PHE A 138 -15.00 4.99 -5.11
C PHE A 138 -14.19 4.21 -6.14
N GLY A 139 -13.21 3.39 -5.71
CA GLY A 139 -12.36 2.69 -6.68
C GLY A 139 -11.52 3.69 -7.49
N GLY A 140 -10.34 3.34 -8.00
CA GLY A 140 -9.66 4.29 -8.87
C GLY A 140 -8.26 3.92 -9.33
N PRO A 141 -7.73 4.74 -10.26
CA PRO A 141 -6.41 4.55 -10.87
C PRO A 141 -5.23 4.77 -9.91
N THR A 142 -5.49 5.15 -8.67
CA THR A 142 -4.49 5.42 -7.63
C THR A 142 -4.40 4.32 -6.57
N GLU A 143 -5.13 3.22 -6.75
CA GLU A 143 -5.11 2.06 -5.85
C GLU A 143 -3.72 1.42 -5.71
N SER A 144 -3.56 0.70 -4.60
CA SER A 144 -2.37 -0.08 -4.26
C SER A 144 -1.04 0.67 -4.50
N PRO A 145 -0.88 1.90 -3.97
CA PRO A 145 0.35 2.64 -4.14
C PRO A 145 1.51 1.89 -3.48
N PHE A 146 2.55 1.61 -4.27
CA PHE A 146 3.78 1.02 -3.75
C PHE A 146 4.96 1.86 -4.20
N VAL A 147 5.86 2.19 -3.27
CA VAL A 147 7.01 3.05 -3.55
C VAL A 147 8.32 2.35 -3.20
N VAL A 148 9.26 2.33 -4.14
CA VAL A 148 10.65 1.93 -3.86
C VAL A 148 11.62 3.05 -4.21
N ARG A 149 12.74 3.10 -3.47
CA ARG A 149 13.91 3.90 -3.84
C ARG A 149 14.87 3.02 -4.63
N HIS A 150 15.30 3.47 -5.80
CA HIS A 150 16.31 2.79 -6.61
C HIS A 150 17.27 3.84 -7.22
N GLY A 151 18.53 3.79 -6.79
CA GLY A 151 19.50 4.86 -7.04
C GLY A 151 19.07 6.20 -6.41
N ASP A 152 19.21 7.28 -7.16
CA ASP A 152 18.85 8.64 -6.74
C ASP A 152 17.36 8.99 -6.93
N HIS A 153 16.53 8.00 -7.30
CA HIS A 153 15.13 8.21 -7.61
C HIS A 153 14.21 7.29 -6.80
N PHE A 154 12.95 7.72 -6.71
CA PHE A 154 11.83 6.93 -6.23
C PHE A 154 10.93 6.54 -7.40
N TYR A 155 10.29 5.39 -7.27
CA TYR A 155 9.37 4.84 -8.24
C TYR A 155 8.05 4.51 -7.56
N LEU A 156 6.96 5.12 -8.04
CA LEU A 156 5.60 4.88 -7.56
C LEU A 156 4.89 3.96 -8.55
N PHE A 157 4.38 2.86 -8.03
CA PHE A 157 3.56 1.88 -8.72
C PHE A 157 2.12 2.08 -8.25
N ILE A 158 1.20 2.35 -9.16
CA ILE A 158 -0.23 2.49 -8.85
C ILE A 158 -1.07 1.81 -9.93
N GLY A 159 -2.23 1.31 -9.53
CA GLY A 159 -3.18 0.68 -10.43
C GLY A 159 -4.33 0.03 -9.64
N PRO A 160 -5.47 -0.21 -10.28
CA PRO A 160 -5.58 -0.39 -11.73
C PRO A 160 -5.95 0.88 -12.48
N ASP A 161 -5.27 1.14 -13.60
CA ASP A 161 -5.54 2.32 -14.44
C ASP A 161 -5.90 1.91 -15.88
N GLY A 162 -7.17 2.04 -16.24
CA GLY A 162 -7.76 1.50 -17.46
C GLY A 162 -8.36 0.11 -17.22
N ASP A 163 -7.54 -0.94 -17.33
CA ASP A 163 -7.95 -2.32 -17.06
C ASP A 163 -7.55 -2.77 -15.64
N TYR A 164 -8.29 -3.74 -15.08
CA TYR A 164 -8.10 -4.24 -13.71
C TYR A 164 -6.67 -4.73 -13.41
N ARG A 165 -5.89 -5.10 -14.44
CA ARG A 165 -4.49 -5.54 -14.30
C ARG A 165 -3.51 -4.57 -14.96
N THR A 166 -3.72 -3.27 -14.85
CA THR A 166 -2.76 -2.28 -15.37
C THR A 166 -2.12 -1.51 -14.23
N THR A 167 -0.84 -1.79 -13.97
CA THR A 167 -0.01 -1.00 -13.06
C THR A 167 0.82 0.00 -13.88
N LYS A 168 0.73 1.29 -13.52
CA LYS A 168 1.56 2.36 -14.07
C LYS A 168 2.69 2.71 -13.11
N VAL A 169 3.84 3.08 -13.70
CA VAL A 169 5.05 3.42 -12.97
C VAL A 169 5.40 4.88 -13.20
N TYR A 170 5.63 5.61 -12.11
CA TYR A 170 6.02 7.02 -12.12
C TYR A 170 7.38 7.16 -11.44
N ARG A 171 8.18 8.15 -11.85
CA ARG A 171 9.52 8.39 -11.31
C ARG A 171 9.62 9.80 -10.76
N SER A 172 10.26 9.95 -9.60
CA SER A 172 10.54 11.26 -9.00
C SER A 172 11.86 11.24 -8.22
N ALA A 173 12.54 12.39 -8.14
CA ALA A 173 13.63 12.59 -7.17
C ALA A 173 13.10 12.97 -5.78
N ASN A 174 11.80 13.26 -5.65
CA ASN A 174 11.15 13.68 -4.43
C ASN A 174 10.07 12.64 -4.03
N PRO A 175 10.16 12.02 -2.83
CA PRO A 175 9.23 10.97 -2.45
C PRO A 175 7.79 11.47 -2.23
N ILE A 176 7.56 12.77 -2.09
CA ILE A 176 6.23 13.34 -1.80
C ILE A 176 5.63 14.15 -2.95
N HIS A 177 6.24 14.13 -4.14
CA HIS A 177 5.72 14.82 -5.31
C HIS A 177 5.98 14.00 -6.56
N TRP A 178 4.92 13.71 -7.31
CA TRP A 178 4.94 12.87 -8.50
C TRP A 178 4.26 13.58 -9.67
N GLU A 179 4.90 13.55 -10.83
CA GLU A 179 4.28 14.02 -12.08
C GLU A 179 3.21 13.03 -12.55
N SER A 180 2.20 13.52 -13.28
CA SER A 180 1.08 12.71 -13.76
C SER A 180 1.39 11.83 -14.97
N LYS A 181 2.60 11.91 -15.55
CA LYS A 181 2.99 11.13 -16.73
C LYS A 181 3.74 9.86 -16.31
N PRO A 182 3.23 8.65 -16.60
CA PRO A 182 3.94 7.42 -16.30
C PRO A 182 5.16 7.25 -17.22
N ILE A 183 6.19 6.59 -16.71
CA ILE A 183 7.39 6.20 -17.46
C ILE A 183 7.30 4.77 -18.01
N TYR A 184 6.40 3.96 -17.45
CA TYR A 184 6.22 2.55 -17.84
C TYR A 184 4.84 2.04 -17.39
N SER A 185 4.42 0.91 -17.94
CA SER A 185 3.24 0.16 -17.50
C SER A 185 3.42 -1.33 -17.76
N PHE A 186 2.87 -2.17 -16.90
CA PHE A 186 2.92 -3.63 -17.07
C PHE A 186 1.66 -4.31 -16.51
N PRO A 187 1.35 -5.54 -16.97
CA PRO A 187 0.14 -6.22 -16.55
C PRO A 187 0.26 -6.78 -15.13
N SER A 188 -0.26 -6.04 -14.15
CA SER A 188 -0.34 -6.46 -12.74
C SER A 188 -1.42 -5.66 -12.00
N HIS A 189 -2.00 -6.28 -10.97
CA HIS A 189 -2.82 -5.62 -9.96
C HIS A 189 -2.16 -5.75 -8.58
N ALA A 190 -2.28 -4.69 -7.77
CA ALA A 190 -1.65 -4.58 -6.45
C ALA A 190 -0.16 -4.98 -6.47
N ALA A 191 0.59 -4.38 -7.39
CA ALA A 191 1.99 -4.69 -7.60
C ALA A 191 2.87 -4.12 -6.47
N GLU A 192 3.32 -5.01 -5.60
CA GLU A 192 4.39 -4.73 -4.64
C GLU A 192 5.74 -5.05 -5.28
N VAL A 193 6.72 -4.17 -5.11
CA VAL A 193 8.07 -4.32 -5.67
C VAL A 193 9.05 -4.58 -4.54
N LEU A 194 9.63 -5.76 -4.52
CA LEU A 194 10.42 -6.25 -3.39
C LEU A 194 11.74 -6.84 -3.86
N GLN A 195 12.73 -6.78 -2.97
CA GLN A 195 14.06 -7.32 -3.19
C GLN A 195 14.28 -8.50 -2.25
N ASP A 196 14.83 -9.60 -2.77
CA ASP A 196 15.28 -10.71 -1.94
C ASP A 196 16.60 -10.40 -1.23
N LYS A 197 17.09 -11.37 -0.44
CA LYS A 197 18.35 -11.28 0.30
C LYS A 197 19.60 -11.24 -0.61
N ASP A 198 19.47 -11.70 -1.85
CA ASP A 198 20.55 -11.83 -2.83
C ASP A 198 20.59 -10.61 -3.78
N GLY A 199 19.66 -9.67 -3.61
CA GLY A 199 19.56 -8.44 -4.37
C GLY A 199 18.68 -8.52 -5.62
N ASN A 200 18.01 -9.65 -5.87
CA ASN A 200 17.10 -9.82 -7.01
C ASN A 200 15.78 -9.11 -6.75
N TRP A 201 15.26 -8.45 -7.79
CA TRP A 201 14.01 -7.71 -7.71
C TRP A 201 12.85 -8.53 -8.26
N TYR A 202 11.69 -8.36 -7.64
CA TYR A 202 10.44 -8.99 -8.03
C TYR A 202 9.31 -7.97 -7.99
N ALA A 203 8.30 -8.18 -8.85
CA ALA A 203 7.01 -7.53 -8.75
C ALA A 203 5.94 -8.58 -8.47
N SER A 204 5.02 -8.26 -7.57
CA SER A 204 3.86 -9.10 -7.32
C SER A 204 2.72 -8.82 -8.29
N ASN A 205 1.80 -9.79 -8.38
CA ASN A 205 0.48 -9.64 -8.96
C ASN A 205 -0.52 -10.36 -8.05
N SER A 206 -1.55 -9.64 -7.61
CA SER A 206 -2.61 -10.18 -6.77
C SER A 206 -3.94 -9.53 -7.12
N GLY A 207 -5.05 -10.19 -6.82
CA GLY A 207 -6.38 -9.71 -7.22
C GLY A 207 -7.46 -10.69 -6.80
N TRP A 208 -8.71 -10.23 -6.77
CA TRP A 208 -9.86 -11.08 -6.39
C TRP A 208 -10.13 -12.19 -7.42
N ASP A 209 -9.62 -12.03 -8.64
CA ASP A 209 -9.70 -12.96 -9.76
C ASP A 209 -8.55 -13.99 -9.77
N LEU A 210 -7.68 -13.98 -8.76
CA LEU A 210 -6.51 -14.83 -8.62
C LEU A 210 -6.60 -15.70 -7.36
N ASP A 211 -6.12 -16.95 -7.45
CA ASP A 211 -6.04 -17.87 -6.30
C ASP A 211 -4.73 -17.72 -5.51
N GLY A 212 -4.29 -16.47 -5.28
CA GLY A 212 -3.10 -16.15 -4.51
C GLY A 212 -2.28 -14.99 -5.06
N VAL A 213 -1.07 -14.87 -4.53
CA VAL A 213 -0.07 -13.86 -4.94
C VAL A 213 0.94 -14.51 -5.86
N TYR A 214 1.14 -13.91 -7.02
CA TYR A 214 2.14 -14.32 -8.00
C TYR A 214 3.33 -13.37 -7.93
N LEU A 215 4.53 -13.87 -8.23
CA LEU A 215 5.76 -13.07 -8.30
C LEU A 215 6.40 -13.28 -9.67
N ALA A 216 6.88 -12.21 -10.27
CA ALA A 216 7.72 -12.24 -11.47
C ALA A 216 9.02 -11.47 -11.21
N PRO A 217 10.16 -11.88 -11.77
CA PRO A 217 11.38 -11.08 -11.73
C PRO A 217 11.15 -9.70 -12.36
N LEU A 218 11.68 -8.66 -11.72
CA LEU A 218 11.68 -7.30 -12.22
C LEU A 218 13.12 -6.90 -12.55
N THR A 219 13.35 -6.37 -13.75
CA THR A 219 14.69 -5.93 -14.18
C THR A 219 14.68 -4.41 -14.35
N TRP A 220 15.66 -3.76 -13.72
CA TRP A 220 15.89 -2.33 -13.90
C TRP A 220 16.84 -2.12 -15.08
N ASP A 221 16.34 -1.54 -16.16
CA ASP A 221 17.19 -1.10 -17.25
C ASP A 221 18.03 0.11 -16.80
N ARG A 222 19.31 0.14 -17.21
CA ARG A 222 20.13 1.34 -17.04
C ARG A 222 19.47 2.47 -17.83
N ALA A 223 19.30 3.63 -17.19
CA ALA A 223 18.90 4.83 -17.91
C ALA A 223 19.86 5.05 -19.09
N LYS A 224 19.31 5.16 -20.30
CA LYS A 224 20.08 5.58 -21.48
C LYS A 224 20.48 7.04 -21.35
#